data_AF-A0A7S1URE4-F1
#
_entry.id   AF-A0A7S1URE4-F1
#
_cell.length_a   1.000
_cell.length_b   1.000
_cell.length_c   1.000
_cell.angle_alpha   90.00
_cell.angle_beta   90.00
_cell.angle_gamma   90.00
#
_symmetry.space_group_name_H-M   'P 1'
#
loop_
_entity.id
_entity.type
_entity.pdbx_description
1 polymer ?
#
loop_
_entity_poly.entity_id
_entity_poly.type
_entity_poly.pdbx_seq_one_letter_code
_entity_poly.pdbx_strand_id
1 'polypeptide(L)'
;KKMRVPQENISRHRDVLPRMRSFCSKVTVMQSKAKPKKMRVFCIPANRRATPTKGISQSKGAAAKTALPGDIGELHFLVKHETQGDLRKDARVQDLNSVINRLFSNS
;
A
#
# COMPACT_ATOMS: atom_id res chain seq x y z
N LYS A 1 -35.32 1.75 -25.05
CA LYS A 1 -34.67 2.97 -24.51
C LYS A 1 -33.85 2.55 -23.28
N LYS A 2 -32.53 2.38 -23.44
CA LYS A 2 -31.64 1.81 -22.40
C LYS A 2 -31.21 2.94 -21.46
N MET A 3 -31.70 2.97 -20.23
CA MET A 3 -31.27 3.94 -19.22
C MET A 3 -29.80 3.68 -18.86
N ARG A 4 -28.94 4.66 -19.11
CA ARG A 4 -27.54 4.66 -18.71
C ARG A 4 -27.47 5.26 -17.30
N VAL A 5 -27.09 4.45 -16.32
CA VAL A 5 -26.87 4.91 -14.93
C VAL A 5 -25.66 5.87 -14.93
N PRO A 6 -25.76 7.08 -14.34
CA PRO A 6 -24.63 8.02 -14.26
C PRO A 6 -23.52 7.46 -13.36
N GLN A 7 -22.32 7.29 -13.90
CA GLN A 7 -21.12 6.78 -13.20
C GLN A 7 -20.31 7.88 -12.48
N GLU A 8 -20.94 8.97 -12.03
CA GLU A 8 -20.18 10.19 -11.70
C GLU A 8 -19.61 10.25 -10.28
N ASN A 9 -19.99 9.35 -9.37
CA ASN A 9 -19.57 9.42 -7.95
C ASN A 9 -18.48 8.42 -7.52
N ILE A 10 -18.04 7.51 -8.39
CA ILE A 10 -16.99 6.52 -8.02
C ILE A 10 -15.57 7.09 -8.23
N SER A 11 -15.43 8.17 -9.02
CA SER A 11 -14.13 8.68 -9.47
C SER A 11 -13.35 9.47 -8.41
N ARG A 12 -14.01 10.21 -7.51
CA ARG A 12 -13.34 11.24 -6.68
C ARG A 12 -12.44 10.70 -5.57
N HIS A 13 -12.56 9.43 -5.18
CA HIS A 13 -11.76 8.84 -4.10
C HIS A 13 -10.48 8.13 -4.56
N ARG A 14 -10.36 7.79 -5.85
CA ARG A 14 -9.22 7.01 -6.36
C ARG A 14 -7.93 7.83 -6.48
N ASP A 15 -8.04 9.14 -6.56
CA ASP A 15 -6.92 10.04 -6.88
C ASP A 15 -6.10 10.47 -5.64
N VAL A 16 -6.43 9.95 -4.45
CA VAL A 16 -5.75 10.32 -3.20
C VAL A 16 -4.87 9.19 -2.65
N LEU A 17 -5.06 7.95 -3.08
CA LEU A 17 -4.35 6.81 -2.49
C LEU A 17 -2.94 6.63 -3.08
N PRO A 18 -1.89 6.57 -2.24
CA PRO A 18 -0.53 6.26 -2.69
C PRO A 18 -0.49 4.96 -3.53
N ARG A 19 0.23 5.00 -4.65
CA ARG A 19 0.45 3.83 -5.50
C ARG A 19 1.82 3.23 -5.21
N MET A 20 1.88 1.91 -5.07
CA MET A 20 3.14 1.18 -4.91
C MET A 20 3.96 1.28 -6.22
N ARG A 21 5.22 1.70 -6.12
CA ARG A 21 6.17 1.77 -7.24
C ARG A 21 7.08 0.54 -7.28
N SER A 22 7.74 0.24 -6.17
CA SER A 22 8.68 -0.87 -6.09
C SER A 22 8.86 -1.37 -4.66
N PHE A 23 9.14 -2.66 -4.53
CA PHE A 23 9.55 -3.27 -3.26
C PHE A 23 11.02 -2.93 -2.96
N CYS A 24 11.33 -2.74 -1.67
CA CYS A 24 12.71 -2.73 -1.22
C CYS A 24 13.29 -4.14 -1.32
N SER A 25 14.52 -4.25 -1.79
CA SER A 25 15.22 -5.55 -1.92
C SER A 25 15.52 -6.23 -0.58
N LYS A 26 15.50 -5.48 0.53
CA LYS A 26 15.82 -5.99 1.86
C LYS A 26 14.54 -6.32 2.64
N VAL A 27 14.38 -7.60 2.96
CA VAL A 27 13.34 -8.11 3.86
C VAL A 27 13.96 -8.39 5.23
N THR A 28 13.31 -7.96 6.30
CA THR A 28 13.79 -8.19 7.67
C THR A 28 12.80 -9.06 8.43
N VAL A 29 13.26 -10.12 9.11
CA VAL A 29 12.42 -10.93 9.99
C VAL A 29 12.26 -10.22 11.32
N MET A 30 11.02 -10.07 11.80
CA MET A 30 10.76 -9.43 13.09
C MET A 30 11.08 -10.36 14.26
N GLN A 31 11.61 -9.78 15.34
CA GLN A 31 11.85 -10.48 16.59
C GLN A 31 10.54 -10.68 17.35
N SER A 32 9.80 -11.74 17.00
CA SER A 32 8.58 -12.18 17.70
C SER A 32 8.44 -13.69 17.59
N LYS A 33 7.55 -14.30 18.38
CA LYS A 33 7.28 -15.74 18.34
C LYS A 33 6.91 -16.23 16.94
N ALA A 34 6.07 -15.48 16.23
CA ALA A 34 5.60 -15.83 14.89
C ALA A 34 6.58 -15.45 13.76
N LYS A 35 7.66 -14.71 14.08
CA LYS A 35 8.70 -14.29 13.13
C LYS A 35 8.17 -13.77 11.77
N PRO A 36 7.20 -12.83 11.74
CA PRO A 36 6.67 -12.30 10.49
C PRO A 36 7.74 -11.51 9.74
N LYS A 37 7.62 -11.49 8.41
CA LYS A 37 8.57 -10.80 7.53
C LYS A 37 8.13 -9.35 7.33
N LYS A 38 8.99 -8.39 7.68
CA LYS A 38 8.80 -6.97 7.40
C LYS A 38 9.28 -6.66 5.99
N MET A 39 8.36 -6.20 5.16
CA MET A 39 8.58 -5.77 3.78
C MET A 39 8.36 -4.26 3.68
N ARG A 40 9.21 -3.58 2.90
CA ARG A 40 9.10 -2.14 2.65
C ARG A 40 8.78 -1.87 1.19
N VAL A 41 7.98 -0.86 0.94
CA VAL A 41 7.46 -0.53 -0.39
C VAL A 41 7.55 0.96 -0.62
N PHE A 42 8.23 1.37 -1.69
CA PHE A 42 8.30 2.76 -2.11
C PHE A 42 7.03 3.16 -2.85
N CYS A 43 6.48 4.33 -2.52
CA CYS A 43 5.19 4.78 -3.03
C CYS A 43 5.28 6.11 -3.77
N ILE A 44 4.44 6.26 -4.79
CA ILE A 44 4.26 7.47 -5.59
C ILE A 44 2.82 8.01 -5.45
N PRO A 45 2.56 9.29 -5.75
CA PRO A 45 1.20 9.85 -5.75
C PRO A 45 0.27 9.12 -6.74
N ALA A 46 -1.02 9.01 -6.44
CA ALA A 46 -2.03 8.36 -7.30
C ALA A 46 -2.03 8.91 -8.74
N ASN A 47 -1.86 10.23 -8.86
CA ASN A 47 -1.96 10.96 -10.12
C ASN A 47 -0.71 10.82 -10.99
N ARG A 48 0.39 10.28 -10.46
CA ARG A 48 1.57 9.96 -11.26
C ARG A 48 1.44 8.54 -11.79
N ARG A 49 1.34 8.41 -13.11
CA ARG A 49 1.61 7.13 -13.75
C ARG A 49 3.05 6.75 -13.43
N ALA A 50 3.27 5.54 -12.94
CA ALA A 50 4.60 4.96 -12.86
C ALA A 50 5.16 5.02 -14.29
N THR A 51 6.02 5.99 -14.56
CA THR A 51 6.64 6.11 -15.87
C THR A 51 7.47 4.85 -16.05
N PRO A 52 7.25 4.07 -17.13
CA PRO A 52 8.23 3.07 -17.49
C PRO A 52 9.53 3.84 -17.70
N THR A 53 10.56 3.52 -16.94
CA THR A 53 11.89 4.13 -16.95
C THR A 53 12.51 3.95 -18.34
N LYS A 54 12.09 4.75 -19.32
CA LYS A 54 12.78 4.96 -20.58
C LYS A 54 13.67 6.20 -20.38
N GLY A 55 14.93 5.99 -20.01
CA GLY A 55 15.92 7.06 -20.02
C GLY A 55 16.94 7.10 -18.88
N ILE A 56 16.84 6.26 -17.85
CA ILE A 56 17.97 6.07 -16.93
C ILE A 56 18.68 4.81 -17.38
N SER A 57 19.87 5.01 -17.93
CA SER A 57 20.84 4.00 -18.34
C SER A 57 20.74 2.74 -17.48
N GLN A 58 20.49 1.61 -18.15
CA GLN A 58 20.47 0.29 -17.55
C GLN A 58 21.78 0.02 -16.81
N SER A 59 21.83 0.28 -15.51
CA SER A 59 22.71 -0.47 -14.62
C SER A 59 22.04 -1.82 -14.40
N LYS A 60 22.58 -2.84 -15.06
CA LYS A 60 22.21 -4.24 -14.89
C LYS A 60 22.00 -4.55 -13.39
N GLY A 61 20.77 -4.93 -13.01
CA GLY A 61 20.51 -5.70 -11.79
C GLY A 61 20.32 -4.95 -10.46
N ALA A 62 20.06 -3.65 -10.43
CA ALA A 62 19.79 -2.96 -9.16
C ALA A 62 18.31 -3.08 -8.75
N ALA A 63 17.95 -4.16 -8.03
CA ALA A 63 16.74 -4.17 -7.21
C ALA A 63 16.67 -2.87 -6.39
N ALA A 64 15.52 -2.19 -6.33
CA ALA A 64 15.40 -0.85 -5.74
C ALA A 64 15.90 -0.83 -4.29
N LYS A 65 17.14 -0.36 -4.09
CA LYS A 65 17.81 -0.29 -2.78
C LYS A 65 17.42 0.99 -2.02
N THR A 66 17.02 2.04 -2.72
CA THR A 66 16.82 3.38 -2.15
C THR A 66 15.58 4.07 -2.73
N ALA A 67 15.01 4.99 -1.95
CA ALA A 67 13.95 5.89 -2.40
C ALA A 67 14.44 6.72 -3.60
N LEU A 68 13.55 6.94 -4.57
CA LEU A 68 13.84 7.74 -5.76
C LEU A 68 13.23 9.14 -5.64
N PRO A 69 13.80 10.14 -6.33
CA PRO A 69 13.17 11.45 -6.47
C PRO A 69 11.77 11.30 -7.10
N GLY A 70 10.73 11.65 -6.34
CA GLY A 70 9.33 11.48 -6.74
C GLY A 70 8.56 10.42 -5.96
N ASP A 71 9.23 9.66 -5.10
CA ASP A 71 8.55 8.90 -4.04
C ASP A 71 8.00 9.85 -2.98
N ILE A 72 6.80 9.57 -2.48
CA ILE A 72 6.17 10.29 -1.36
C ILE A 72 6.40 9.63 0.00
N GLY A 73 7.03 8.45 0.01
CA GLY A 73 7.39 7.74 1.23
C GLY A 73 7.50 6.24 1.06
N GLU A 74 7.65 5.56 2.20
CA GLU A 74 7.72 4.11 2.34
C GLU A 74 6.50 3.58 3.11
N LEU A 75 5.85 2.55 2.58
CA LEU A 75 4.86 1.73 3.30
C LEU A 75 5.54 0.47 3.85
N HIS A 76 5.23 0.12 5.09
CA HIS A 76 5.78 -1.05 5.77
C HIS A 76 4.68 -2.09 5.99
N PHE A 77 4.93 -3.32 5.55
CA PHE A 77 4.00 -4.45 5.69
C PHE A 77 4.63 -5.55 6.52
N LEU A 78 3.83 -6.18 7.37
CA LEU A 78 4.19 -7.43 8.04
C LEU A 78 3.49 -8.59 7.35
N VAL A 79 4.27 -9.41 6.67
CA VAL A 79 3.79 -10.61 5.99
C VAL A 79 3.75 -11.74 7.02
N LYS A 80 2.54 -12.11 7.43
CA LYS A 80 2.27 -13.26 8.29
C LYS A 80 2.02 -14.49 7.42
N HIS A 81 2.49 -15.64 7.87
CA HIS A 81 2.18 -16.93 7.23
C HIS A 81 0.94 -17.52 7.92
N GLU A 82 -0.05 -17.96 7.14
CA GLU A 82 -1.39 -18.36 7.65
C GLU A 82 -1.40 -19.60 8.54
N THR A 83 -0.30 -20.35 8.64
CA THR A 83 -0.20 -21.54 9.50
C THR A 83 -0.42 -21.27 11.00
N GLN A 84 -0.45 -20.01 11.44
CA GLN A 84 -0.56 -19.60 12.85
C GLN A 84 -1.74 -18.64 13.12
N GLY A 85 -2.78 -18.68 12.29
CA GLY A 85 -4.01 -17.92 12.52
C GLY A 85 -4.37 -16.99 11.36
N ASP A 86 -5.66 -16.65 11.31
CA ASP A 86 -6.26 -15.89 10.24
C ASP A 86 -6.53 -14.44 10.66
N LEU A 87 -6.13 -13.50 9.81
CA LEU A 87 -6.27 -12.06 10.01
C LEU A 87 -7.73 -11.56 9.92
N ARG A 88 -8.71 -12.42 9.59
CA ARG A 88 -10.14 -12.04 9.53
C ARG A 88 -10.64 -11.42 10.84
N LYS A 89 -10.25 -11.96 11.99
CA LYS A 89 -10.67 -11.40 13.29
C LYS A 89 -10.04 -10.02 13.54
N ASP A 90 -8.74 -9.89 13.30
CA ASP A 90 -8.01 -8.62 13.42
C ASP A 90 -8.62 -7.55 12.49
N ALA A 91 -8.94 -7.92 11.25
CA ALA A 91 -9.55 -7.02 10.26
C ALA A 91 -10.92 -6.50 10.73
N ARG A 92 -11.77 -7.36 11.30
CA ARG A 92 -13.07 -6.91 11.84
C ARG A 92 -12.94 -5.99 13.04
N VAL A 93 -11.97 -6.23 13.91
CA VAL A 93 -11.68 -5.32 15.03
C VAL A 93 -11.18 -3.97 14.50
N GLN A 94 -10.35 -3.97 13.46
CA GLN A 94 -9.86 -2.75 12.83
C GLN A 94 -10.99 -1.94 12.15
N ASP A 95 -11.94 -2.62 11.49
CA ASP A 95 -13.14 -1.99 10.93
C ASP A 95 -13.98 -1.32 12.03
N LEU A 96 -14.22 -2.03 13.15
CA LEU A 96 -14.95 -1.49 14.30
C LEU A 96 -14.28 -0.25 14.89
N ASN A 97 -12.96 -0.31 15.10
CA ASN A 97 -12.18 0.83 15.61
C ASN A 97 -12.27 2.04 14.66
N SER A 98 -12.32 1.78 13.35
CA SER A 98 -12.48 2.83 12.33
C SER A 98 -13.86 3.50 12.41
N VAL A 99 -14.93 2.72 12.67
CA VAL A 99 -16.28 3.26 12.92
C VAL A 99 -16.30 4.12 14.18
N ILE A 100 -15.73 3.62 15.27
CA ILE A 100 -15.67 4.33 16.55
C ILE A 100 -14.92 5.66 16.39
N ASN A 101 -13.76 5.66 15.74
CA ASN A 101 -12.99 6.89 15.49
C ASN A 101 -13.81 7.91 14.69
N ARG A 102 -14.62 7.47 13.72
CA ARG A 102 -15.49 8.36 12.94
C ARG A 102 -16.64 8.94 13.78
N LEU A 103 -17.17 8.18 14.75
CA LEU A 103 -18.19 8.70 15.66
C LEU A 103 -17.62 9.79 16.55
N PHE A 104 -16.42 9.57 17.12
CA PHE A 104 -15.75 10.53 18.00
C PHE A 104 -15.08 11.71 17.27
N SER A 105 -14.78 11.60 15.97
CA SER A 105 -14.24 12.73 15.20
C SER A 105 -15.33 13.69 14.69
N ASN A 106 -16.59 13.27 14.72
CA ASN A 106 -17.74 14.06 14.27
C ASN A 106 -18.58 14.61 15.44
N SER A 107 -18.12 14.43 16.68
CA SER A 107 -18.61 15.08 17.89
C SER A 107 -17.76 16.30 18.21
#